data_AF-A0A251PLI2-F1
#
_entry.id   AF-A0A251PLI2-F1
#
_cell.length_a   1.000
_cell.length_b   1.000
_cell.length_c   1.000
_cell.angle_alpha   90.00
_cell.angle_beta   90.00
_cell.angle_gamma   90.00
#
_symmetry.space_group_name_H-M   'P 1'
#
loop_
_entity.id
_entity.type
_entity.pdbx_description
1 polymer ?
#
loop_
_entity_poly.entity_id
_entity_poly.type
_entity_poly.pdbx_seq_one_letter_code
_entity_poly.pdbx_strand_id
1 'polypeptide(L)'
;MALPKLKLIFTLFFLQTLLTSPTSIRAAPANSDLFREYIGAQFKNVKFSDVPINPNVEFHFILSFAIDYDTSSSPTNGKFNVFWDSDNLSPSQVSSIKNQHSNVKVAFSLGGDSVNGVPAEFKPSSIDSWVSNAVSSLTGIIQQYNLDGIDIDYEHFSADPATFSECIGKLITTLKNNGVISFASIAPFDDDQVQSHYLALWKSYGHLIDYVNFQFYAYDQGTTVSQFINYFKTQSSNYNGGKVLASFISDGSRGLSPENGFFTACDTLKSEQQLHGIFVWSADDSKAIGFRYEEQSQNFLATPH
;
A
#
# COMPACT_ATOMS: atom_id res chain seq x y z
N MET A 1 44.30 -70.84 -8.08
CA MET A 1 45.73 -70.47 -8.04
C MET A 1 45.97 -69.47 -9.17
N ALA A 2 46.56 -68.32 -8.84
CA ALA A 2 47.05 -67.25 -9.72
C ALA A 2 46.05 -66.40 -10.55
N LEU A 3 46.05 -65.09 -10.25
CA LEU A 3 45.46 -63.97 -11.00
C LEU A 3 46.18 -63.75 -12.35
N PRO A 4 45.57 -63.04 -13.31
CA PRO A 4 46.24 -61.80 -13.73
C PRO A 4 45.33 -60.61 -14.15
N LYS A 5 45.80 -59.43 -13.74
CA LYS A 5 45.98 -58.17 -14.51
C LYS A 5 44.76 -57.36 -14.98
N LEU A 6 44.46 -56.34 -14.18
CA LEU A 6 44.30 -54.91 -14.50
C LEU A 6 44.19 -54.52 -15.99
N LYS A 7 43.08 -53.88 -16.38
CA LYS A 7 43.04 -52.86 -17.44
C LYS A 7 41.79 -51.97 -17.32
N LEU A 8 42.03 -50.74 -16.87
CA LEU A 8 41.42 -49.46 -17.27
C LEU A 8 40.14 -49.55 -18.12
N ILE A 9 38.99 -49.17 -17.56
CA ILE A 9 37.80 -48.81 -18.35
C ILE A 9 37.49 -47.34 -18.11
N PHE A 10 37.49 -46.61 -19.23
CA PHE A 10 37.23 -45.18 -19.39
C PHE A 10 35.88 -44.77 -18.81
N THR A 11 35.88 -43.75 -17.95
CA THR A 11 34.69 -42.99 -17.58
C THR A 11 34.30 -42.09 -18.76
N LEU A 12 33.23 -42.44 -19.48
CA LEU A 12 32.63 -41.54 -20.47
C LEU A 12 31.65 -40.60 -19.76
N PHE A 13 32.06 -39.35 -19.58
CA PHE A 13 31.15 -38.26 -19.20
C PHE A 13 30.21 -37.97 -20.38
N PHE A 14 28.94 -38.36 -20.28
CA PHE A 14 27.88 -37.78 -21.11
C PHE A 14 27.42 -36.48 -20.45
N LEU A 15 27.98 -35.35 -20.90
CA LEU A 15 27.48 -34.02 -20.59
C LEU A 15 26.23 -33.79 -21.45
N GLN A 16 25.06 -34.12 -20.90
CA GLN A 16 23.78 -33.65 -21.45
C GLN A 16 23.62 -32.19 -21.05
N THR A 17 23.93 -31.29 -22.00
CA THR A 17 23.59 -29.87 -21.89
C THR A 17 22.07 -29.72 -21.94
N LEU A 18 21.44 -29.65 -20.76
CA LEU A 18 20.09 -29.09 -20.64
C LEU A 18 20.19 -27.61 -21.02
N LEU A 19 19.83 -27.31 -22.26
CA LEU A 19 19.44 -25.96 -22.69
C LEU A 19 18.16 -25.60 -21.94
N THR A 20 18.30 -25.06 -20.74
CA THR A 20 17.21 -24.34 -20.09
C THR A 20 17.01 -23.04 -20.85
N SER A 21 16.07 -23.05 -21.80
CA SER A 21 15.52 -21.81 -22.34
C SER A 21 15.04 -20.96 -21.16
N PRO A 22 15.51 -19.71 -20.98
CA PRO A 22 14.88 -18.83 -20.03
C PRO A 22 13.48 -18.57 -20.58
N THR A 23 12.47 -19.18 -19.95
CA THR A 23 11.11 -18.69 -20.07
C THR A 23 11.15 -17.27 -19.54
N SER A 24 11.18 -16.28 -20.45
CA SER A 24 10.82 -14.91 -20.09
C SER A 24 9.47 -15.02 -19.40
N ILE A 25 9.46 -14.81 -18.08
CA ILE A 25 8.25 -14.53 -17.34
C ILE A 25 7.76 -13.23 -17.95
N ARG A 26 6.85 -13.35 -18.93
CA ARG A 26 6.11 -12.21 -19.41
C ARG A 26 5.28 -11.79 -18.21
N ALA A 27 5.66 -10.69 -17.56
CA ALA A 27 4.86 -10.08 -16.51
C ALA A 27 3.42 -10.01 -17.04
N ALA A 28 2.46 -10.48 -16.25
CA ALA A 28 1.06 -10.27 -16.58
C ALA A 28 0.88 -8.77 -16.86
N PRO A 29 0.09 -8.38 -17.89
CA PRO A 29 -0.15 -6.97 -18.15
C PRO A 29 -0.57 -6.32 -16.85
N ALA A 30 0.10 -5.23 -16.47
CA ALA A 30 -0.26 -4.49 -15.28
C ALA A 30 -1.72 -4.08 -15.42
N ASN A 31 -2.60 -4.68 -14.60
CA ASN A 31 -3.98 -4.24 -14.54
C ASN A 31 -3.95 -2.86 -13.90
N SER A 32 -4.06 -1.82 -14.74
CA SER A 32 -4.01 -0.41 -14.34
C SER A 32 -5.36 0.05 -13.80
N ASP A 33 -6.29 -0.86 -13.54
CA ASP A 33 -7.67 -0.60 -13.16
C ASP A 33 -7.86 -0.46 -11.63
N LEU A 34 -6.79 -0.38 -10.85
CA LEU A 34 -6.88 -0.19 -9.40
C LEU A 34 -7.07 1.29 -9.04
N PHE A 35 -8.15 1.59 -8.35
CA PHE A 35 -8.41 2.87 -7.71
C PHE A 35 -8.50 2.70 -6.19
N ARG A 36 -7.84 3.59 -5.42
CA ARG A 36 -7.90 3.56 -3.95
C ARG A 36 -8.21 4.93 -3.37
N GLU A 37 -9.01 4.96 -2.31
CA GLU A 37 -9.48 6.19 -1.68
C GLU A 37 -9.26 6.14 -0.16
N TYR A 38 -8.42 7.03 0.37
CA TYR A 38 -8.32 7.22 1.83
C TYR A 38 -9.54 8.01 2.34
N ILE A 39 -10.08 7.62 3.50
CA ILE A 39 -11.33 8.17 4.03
C ILE A 39 -11.40 8.10 5.57
N GLY A 40 -11.92 9.14 6.20
CA GLY A 40 -12.40 9.15 7.58
C GLY A 40 -11.50 9.82 8.62
N ALA A 41 -10.31 10.31 8.23
CA ALA A 41 -9.35 10.89 9.18
C ALA A 41 -9.75 12.28 9.68
N GLN A 42 -10.54 13.04 8.91
CA GLN A 42 -10.74 14.47 9.17
C GLN A 42 -12.11 14.78 9.77
N PHE A 43 -12.93 13.75 10.06
CA PHE A 43 -14.26 13.88 10.67
C PHE A 43 -15.18 14.87 9.90
N LYS A 44 -15.07 14.89 8.56
CA LYS A 44 -15.87 15.74 7.67
C LYS A 44 -17.25 15.13 7.32
N ASN A 45 -17.70 14.16 8.11
CA ASN A 45 -18.96 13.43 7.94
C ASN A 45 -19.08 12.77 6.56
N VAL A 46 -17.97 12.38 5.94
CA VAL A 46 -17.97 11.69 4.66
C VAL A 46 -18.41 10.24 4.86
N LYS A 47 -19.23 9.73 3.94
CA LYS A 47 -19.71 8.35 3.94
C LYS A 47 -19.20 7.63 2.71
N PHE A 48 -19.10 6.30 2.76
CA PHE A 48 -18.78 5.51 1.57
C PHE A 48 -19.72 5.79 0.38
N SER A 49 -21.01 6.02 0.66
CA SER A 49 -22.02 6.34 -0.35
C SER A 49 -21.87 7.71 -1.00
N ASP A 50 -21.06 8.60 -0.42
CA ASP A 50 -20.80 9.92 -0.99
C ASP A 50 -19.77 9.82 -2.13
N VAL A 51 -18.87 8.84 -2.08
CA VAL A 51 -17.78 8.66 -3.03
C VAL A 51 -18.29 7.91 -4.27
N PRO A 52 -18.05 8.42 -5.49
CA PRO A 52 -18.45 7.75 -6.72
C PRO A 52 -17.66 6.47 -6.93
N ILE A 53 -18.33 5.39 -7.36
CA ILE A 53 -17.72 4.07 -7.59
C ILE A 53 -18.03 3.63 -9.02
N ASN A 54 -17.00 3.59 -9.86
CA ASN A 54 -17.08 3.03 -11.20
C ASN A 54 -17.02 1.48 -11.10
N PRO A 55 -17.97 0.74 -11.71
CA PRO A 55 -17.98 -0.72 -11.63
C PRO A 55 -16.86 -1.41 -12.44
N ASN A 56 -16.13 -0.66 -13.28
CA ASN A 56 -15.09 -1.19 -14.17
C ASN A 56 -13.66 -1.02 -13.61
N VAL A 57 -13.52 -0.68 -12.33
CA VAL A 57 -12.23 -0.59 -11.62
C VAL A 57 -12.23 -1.53 -10.41
N GLU A 58 -11.05 -2.00 -9.99
CA GLU A 58 -10.88 -2.56 -8.64
C GLU A 58 -10.83 -1.38 -7.67
N PHE A 59 -11.79 -1.32 -6.73
CA PHE A 59 -11.96 -0.15 -5.86
C PHE A 59 -11.61 -0.49 -4.42
N HIS A 60 -10.62 0.19 -3.83
CA HIS A 60 -10.27 0.01 -2.42
C HIS A 60 -10.54 1.29 -1.61
N PHE A 61 -11.45 1.23 -0.64
CA PHE A 61 -11.44 2.22 0.44
C PHE A 61 -10.34 1.91 1.45
N ILE A 62 -9.73 2.93 2.03
CA ILE A 62 -8.74 2.81 3.10
C ILE A 62 -9.17 3.72 4.25
N LEU A 63 -9.69 3.12 5.32
CA LEU A 63 -10.07 3.84 6.54
C LEU A 63 -8.84 4.42 7.23
N SER A 64 -8.86 5.71 7.53
CA SER A 64 -7.74 6.44 8.14
C SER A 64 -8.14 6.98 9.52
N PHE A 65 -7.61 6.51 10.63
CA PHE A 65 -6.55 5.50 10.81
C PHE A 65 -6.88 4.55 11.96
N ALA A 66 -6.21 3.39 11.99
CA ALA A 66 -5.99 2.66 13.24
C ALA A 66 -4.62 3.03 13.79
N ILE A 67 -4.53 3.38 15.07
CA ILE A 67 -3.29 3.88 15.66
C ILE A 67 -3.07 3.17 16.99
N ASP A 68 -1.85 2.71 17.27
CA ASP A 68 -1.48 2.05 18.53
C ASP A 68 -1.24 3.05 19.66
N TYR A 69 -2.17 4.00 19.80
CA TYR A 69 -2.19 5.04 20.79
C TYR A 69 -3.50 4.98 21.59
N ASP A 70 -3.46 5.37 22.86
CA ASP A 70 -4.65 5.49 23.70
C ASP A 70 -5.30 6.87 23.58
N THR A 71 -6.44 7.07 24.27
CA THR A 71 -7.19 8.33 24.27
C THR A 71 -6.43 9.49 24.94
N SER A 72 -5.32 9.21 25.63
CA SER A 72 -4.42 10.22 26.19
C SER A 72 -3.25 10.57 25.26
N SER A 73 -3.31 10.12 24.00
CA SER A 73 -2.25 10.26 23.01
C SER A 73 -0.92 9.62 23.45
N SER A 74 -0.99 8.48 24.17
CA SER A 74 0.21 7.73 24.57
C SER A 74 0.37 6.44 23.75
N PRO A 75 1.60 6.10 23.29
CA PRO A 75 1.88 4.84 22.61
C PRO A 75 1.54 3.63 23.48
N THR A 76 0.96 2.61 22.87
CA THR A 76 0.41 1.43 23.57
C THR A 76 1.16 0.13 23.26
N ASN A 77 2.31 0.23 22.59
CA ASN A 77 3.12 -0.91 22.16
C ASN A 77 2.32 -1.89 21.27
N GLY A 78 1.75 -1.39 20.16
CA GLY A 78 1.07 -2.21 19.17
C GLY A 78 -0.38 -2.56 19.51
N LYS A 79 -1.03 -1.93 20.51
CA LYS A 79 -2.46 -2.14 20.76
C LYS A 79 -3.28 -1.09 20.00
N PHE A 80 -3.68 -1.43 18.79
CA PHE A 80 -4.36 -0.51 17.90
C PHE A 80 -5.78 -0.17 18.36
N ASN A 81 -6.13 1.11 18.25
CA ASN A 81 -7.47 1.67 18.44
C ASN A 81 -7.94 2.35 17.15
N VAL A 82 -9.26 2.54 17.03
CA VAL A 82 -9.91 3.20 15.88
C VAL A 82 -9.90 4.71 16.06
N PHE A 83 -9.37 5.44 15.07
CA PHE A 83 -9.29 6.90 15.04
C PHE A 83 -9.98 7.55 13.82
N TRP A 84 -10.63 6.77 12.95
CA TRP A 84 -11.49 7.33 11.91
C TRP A 84 -12.89 7.67 12.44
N ASP A 85 -13.66 8.42 11.66
CA ASP A 85 -15.07 8.75 11.89
C ASP A 85 -15.99 7.51 11.87
N SER A 86 -15.95 6.72 12.95
CA SER A 86 -16.68 5.46 13.07
C SER A 86 -18.21 5.62 13.15
N ASP A 87 -18.71 6.83 13.38
CA ASP A 87 -20.14 7.16 13.34
C ASP A 87 -20.65 7.16 11.89
N ASN A 88 -19.82 7.61 10.94
CA ASN A 88 -20.14 7.62 9.51
C ASN A 88 -19.55 6.44 8.73
N LEU A 89 -18.57 5.73 9.30
CA LEU A 89 -17.82 4.62 8.68
C LEU A 89 -17.81 3.37 9.58
N SER A 90 -18.98 3.00 10.11
CA SER A 90 -19.21 1.87 11.00
C SER A 90 -19.08 0.50 10.30
N PRO A 91 -19.00 -0.62 11.06
CA PRO A 91 -19.00 -1.97 10.48
C PRO A 91 -20.19 -2.28 9.56
N SER A 92 -21.36 -1.73 9.90
CA SER A 92 -22.57 -1.91 9.10
C SER A 92 -22.50 -1.19 7.76
N GLN A 93 -21.86 -0.01 7.72
CA GLN A 93 -21.65 0.76 6.50
C GLN A 93 -20.59 0.12 5.61
N VAL A 94 -19.51 -0.43 6.19
CA VAL A 94 -18.53 -1.26 5.45
C VAL A 94 -19.21 -2.46 4.79
N SER A 95 -20.02 -3.20 5.56
CA SER A 95 -20.76 -4.36 5.02
C SER A 95 -21.75 -3.93 3.93
N SER A 96 -22.45 -2.81 4.11
CA SER A 96 -23.41 -2.29 3.15
C SER A 96 -22.75 -1.93 1.82
N ILE A 97 -21.62 -1.20 1.83
CA ILE A 97 -20.98 -0.77 0.59
C ILE A 97 -20.42 -1.95 -0.20
N LYS A 98 -19.81 -2.94 0.47
CA LYS A 98 -19.31 -4.17 -0.16
C LYS A 98 -20.44 -5.01 -0.78
N ASN A 99 -21.60 -5.05 -0.13
CA ASN A 99 -22.77 -5.75 -0.67
C ASN A 99 -23.40 -5.03 -1.88
N GLN A 100 -23.29 -3.71 -1.95
CA GLN A 100 -23.79 -2.90 -3.07
C GLN A 100 -22.83 -2.93 -4.27
N HIS A 101 -21.53 -3.08 -4.03
CA HIS A 101 -20.49 -3.02 -5.06
C HIS A 101 -19.52 -4.20 -4.92
N SER A 102 -19.66 -5.21 -5.78
CA SER A 102 -18.81 -6.41 -5.73
C SER A 102 -17.33 -6.17 -6.08
N ASN A 103 -17.01 -5.02 -6.69
CA ASN A 103 -15.65 -4.60 -7.00
C ASN A 103 -14.99 -3.80 -5.86
N VAL A 104 -15.68 -3.59 -4.72
CA VAL A 104 -15.17 -2.85 -3.57
C VAL A 104 -14.52 -3.78 -2.55
N LYS A 105 -13.31 -3.42 -2.13
CA LYS A 105 -12.69 -3.88 -0.88
C LYS A 105 -12.51 -2.70 0.07
N VAL A 106 -12.45 -2.98 1.37
CA VAL A 106 -12.21 -1.97 2.41
C VAL A 106 -11.04 -2.43 3.28
N ALA A 107 -9.98 -1.64 3.29
CA ALA A 107 -8.85 -1.77 4.20
C ALA A 107 -8.84 -0.60 5.19
N PHE A 108 -7.81 -0.55 6.02
CA PHE A 108 -7.52 0.57 6.89
C PHE A 108 -6.02 0.79 6.99
N SER A 109 -5.63 2.03 7.25
CA SER A 109 -4.23 2.42 7.35
C SER A 109 -3.77 2.54 8.81
N LEU A 110 -2.55 2.09 9.06
CA LEU A 110 -1.90 2.08 10.38
C LEU A 110 -0.98 3.29 10.53
N GLY A 111 -1.12 4.03 11.63
CA GLY A 111 -0.24 5.16 11.94
C GLY A 111 -0.86 6.50 11.58
N GLY A 112 -0.39 7.11 10.49
CA GLY A 112 -0.64 8.51 10.12
C GLY A 112 0.32 9.49 10.80
N ASP A 113 0.13 10.77 10.55
CA ASP A 113 0.98 11.84 11.07
C ASP A 113 0.86 12.04 12.60
N SER A 114 -0.36 12.13 13.15
CA SER A 114 -0.54 12.52 14.55
C SER A 114 -1.81 11.98 15.24
N VAL A 115 -1.77 11.96 16.57
CA VAL A 115 -2.91 11.70 17.47
C VAL A 115 -3.14 12.92 18.36
N ASN A 116 -4.23 13.64 18.10
CA ASN A 116 -4.55 14.92 18.78
C ASN A 116 -3.39 15.95 18.68
N GLY A 117 -2.73 16.02 17.52
CA GLY A 117 -1.62 16.93 17.26
C GLY A 117 -0.27 16.51 17.84
N VAL A 118 -0.18 15.34 18.48
CA VAL A 118 1.09 14.73 18.89
C VAL A 118 1.54 13.75 17.81
N PRO A 119 2.79 13.80 17.33
CA PRO A 119 3.30 12.85 16.33
C PRO A 119 3.03 11.40 16.71
N ALA A 120 2.46 10.64 15.78
CA ALA A 120 2.16 9.22 15.97
C ALA A 120 3.43 8.38 15.74
N GLU A 121 4.38 8.48 16.67
CA GLU A 121 5.65 7.74 16.60
C GLU A 121 5.45 6.22 16.64
N PHE A 122 6.07 5.51 15.70
CA PHE A 122 6.29 4.07 15.77
C PHE A 122 7.25 3.72 16.92
N LYS A 123 6.70 3.17 18.01
CA LYS A 123 7.42 3.00 19.29
C LYS A 123 7.20 1.62 19.94
N PRO A 124 7.77 0.54 19.37
CA PRO A 124 7.72 -0.77 19.98
C PRO A 124 8.56 -0.83 21.26
N SER A 125 8.08 -1.54 22.28
CA SER A 125 8.87 -1.90 23.47
C SER A 125 9.83 -3.06 23.20
N SER A 126 9.39 -4.01 22.38
CA SER A 126 10.19 -5.04 21.76
C SER A 126 9.47 -5.55 20.51
N ILE A 127 10.19 -6.14 19.57
CA ILE A 127 9.60 -6.72 18.35
C ILE A 127 8.47 -7.68 18.71
N ASP A 128 8.74 -8.69 19.56
CA ASP A 128 7.77 -9.74 19.84
C ASP A 128 6.53 -9.23 20.58
N SER A 129 6.71 -8.31 21.54
CA SER A 129 5.57 -7.77 22.30
C SER A 129 4.69 -6.85 21.45
N TRP A 130 5.30 -6.01 20.60
CA TRP A 130 4.58 -5.15 19.67
C TRP A 130 3.81 -5.99 18.64
N VAL A 131 4.48 -6.97 18.01
CA VAL A 131 3.86 -7.86 17.02
C VAL A 131 2.70 -8.65 17.62
N SER A 132 2.87 -9.21 18.83
CA SER A 132 1.80 -9.96 19.50
C SER A 132 0.58 -9.08 19.78
N ASN A 133 0.79 -7.84 20.26
CA ASN A 133 -0.31 -6.89 20.51
C ASN A 133 -0.97 -6.44 19.20
N ALA A 134 -0.17 -6.18 18.17
CA ALA A 134 -0.63 -5.72 16.86
C ALA A 134 -1.49 -6.78 16.20
N VAL A 135 -0.99 -8.02 16.09
CA VAL A 135 -1.75 -9.14 15.53
C VAL A 135 -3.08 -9.32 16.27
N SER A 136 -3.07 -9.31 17.60
CA SER A 136 -4.29 -9.52 18.39
C SER A 136 -5.32 -8.40 18.20
N SER A 137 -4.90 -7.14 18.32
CA SER A 137 -5.80 -5.98 18.25
C SER A 137 -6.32 -5.76 16.83
N LEU A 138 -5.45 -5.83 15.82
CA LEU A 138 -5.81 -5.66 14.42
C LEU A 138 -6.72 -6.78 13.93
N THR A 139 -6.49 -8.04 14.33
CA THR A 139 -7.41 -9.15 14.00
C THR A 139 -8.82 -8.87 14.52
N GLY A 140 -8.95 -8.33 15.74
CA GLY A 140 -10.24 -7.95 16.30
C GLY A 140 -10.95 -6.86 15.48
N ILE A 141 -10.23 -5.79 15.13
CA ILE A 141 -10.76 -4.70 14.30
C ILE A 141 -11.18 -5.21 12.91
N ILE A 142 -10.32 -6.00 12.25
CA ILE A 142 -10.56 -6.55 10.91
C ILE A 142 -11.82 -7.40 10.89
N GLN A 143 -11.97 -8.31 11.86
CA GLN A 143 -13.15 -9.18 11.96
C GLN A 143 -14.41 -8.38 12.29
N GLN A 144 -14.32 -7.40 13.19
CA GLN A 144 -15.47 -6.57 13.55
C GLN A 144 -15.99 -5.76 12.36
N TYR A 145 -15.09 -5.17 11.56
CA TYR A 145 -15.44 -4.30 10.43
C TYR A 145 -15.57 -5.05 9.09
N ASN A 146 -15.24 -6.34 9.03
CA ASN A 146 -15.19 -7.12 7.79
C ASN A 146 -14.22 -6.52 6.74
N LEU A 147 -13.01 -6.18 7.18
CA LEU A 147 -11.97 -5.53 6.37
C LEU A 147 -11.14 -6.56 5.59
N ASP A 148 -10.62 -6.15 4.45
CA ASP A 148 -9.96 -7.02 3.46
C ASP A 148 -8.43 -6.93 3.50
N GLY A 149 -7.88 -5.86 4.09
CA GLY A 149 -6.46 -5.55 4.03
C GLY A 149 -6.01 -4.50 5.03
N ILE A 150 -4.69 -4.27 5.08
CA ILE A 150 -4.06 -3.19 5.83
C ILE A 150 -3.16 -2.35 4.95
N ASP A 151 -2.93 -1.11 5.37
CA ASP A 151 -1.96 -0.18 4.79
C ASP A 151 -1.03 0.31 5.91
N ILE A 152 0.27 0.43 5.66
CA ILE A 152 1.26 0.88 6.65
C ILE A 152 1.65 2.32 6.31
N ASP A 153 1.33 3.26 7.20
CA ASP A 153 1.49 4.70 6.98
C ASP A 153 2.04 5.41 8.24
N TYR A 154 3.01 4.81 8.91
CA TYR A 154 3.79 5.52 9.93
C TYR A 154 4.72 6.54 9.27
N GLU A 155 4.75 7.76 9.81
CA GLU A 155 5.58 8.87 9.31
C GLU A 155 6.64 9.31 10.33
N HIS A 156 6.49 8.91 11.60
CA HIS A 156 7.39 9.26 12.71
C HIS A 156 7.92 7.99 13.37
N PHE A 157 9.21 7.96 13.72
CA PHE A 157 9.87 6.72 14.17
C PHE A 157 10.74 6.95 15.40
N SER A 158 10.46 6.23 16.50
CA SER A 158 11.38 6.12 17.64
C SER A 158 12.33 4.91 17.51
N ALA A 159 12.00 3.95 16.66
CA ALA A 159 12.81 2.75 16.39
C ALA A 159 13.65 2.91 15.12
N ASP A 160 14.70 2.10 14.99
CA ASP A 160 15.52 2.06 13.77
C ASP A 160 14.82 1.32 12.60
N PRO A 161 15.31 1.49 11.35
CA PRO A 161 14.75 0.83 10.17
C PRO A 161 14.67 -0.69 10.23
N ALA A 162 15.61 -1.36 10.92
CA ALA A 162 15.61 -2.81 11.02
C ALA A 162 14.52 -3.30 11.98
N THR A 163 14.36 -2.61 13.12
CA THR A 163 13.30 -2.88 14.10
C THR A 163 11.91 -2.63 13.50
N PHE A 164 11.73 -1.51 12.77
CA PHE A 164 10.48 -1.24 12.04
C PHE A 164 10.18 -2.33 11.01
N SER A 165 11.15 -2.65 10.14
CA SER A 165 11.02 -3.68 9.11
C SER A 165 10.62 -5.03 9.70
N GLU A 166 11.25 -5.45 10.79
CA GLU A 166 10.98 -6.74 11.43
C GLU A 166 9.58 -6.78 12.09
N CYS A 167 9.17 -5.72 12.78
CA CYS A 167 7.83 -5.61 13.36
C CYS A 167 6.73 -5.68 12.29
N ILE A 168 6.82 -4.83 11.28
CA ILE A 168 5.81 -4.75 10.22
C ILE A 168 5.82 -6.00 9.34
N GLY A 169 6.99 -6.51 8.99
CA GLY A 169 7.14 -7.74 8.22
C GLY A 169 6.51 -8.96 8.90
N LYS A 170 6.79 -9.16 10.20
CA LYS A 170 6.16 -10.23 11.01
C LYS A 170 4.66 -10.05 11.16
N LEU A 171 4.19 -8.81 11.32
CA LEU A 171 2.76 -8.50 11.37
C LEU A 171 2.06 -8.94 10.07
N ILE A 172 2.52 -8.45 8.92
CA ILE A 172 1.92 -8.76 7.60
C ILE A 172 1.98 -10.27 7.35
N THR A 173 3.12 -10.90 7.62
CA THR A 173 3.30 -12.36 7.50
C THR A 173 2.24 -13.11 8.30
N THR A 174 2.05 -12.73 9.56
CA THR A 174 1.12 -13.42 10.47
C THR A 174 -0.32 -13.23 10.03
N LEU A 175 -0.73 -11.99 9.69
CA LEU A 175 -2.10 -11.71 9.25
C LEU A 175 -2.44 -12.43 7.94
N LYS A 176 -1.52 -12.48 6.97
CA LYS A 176 -1.71 -13.23 5.71
C LYS A 176 -1.76 -14.74 5.95
N ASN A 177 -0.83 -15.30 6.74
CA ASN A 177 -0.81 -16.74 7.03
C ASN A 177 -2.06 -17.21 7.78
N ASN A 178 -2.62 -16.35 8.63
CA ASN A 178 -3.86 -16.64 9.35
C ASN A 178 -5.12 -16.42 8.49
N GLY A 179 -4.98 -15.96 7.24
CA GLY A 179 -6.11 -15.65 6.35
C GLY A 179 -6.96 -14.46 6.82
N VAL A 180 -6.40 -13.59 7.67
CA VAL A 180 -7.12 -12.42 8.23
C VAL A 180 -7.18 -11.29 7.21
N ILE A 181 -6.15 -11.13 6.38
CA ILE A 181 -6.10 -10.14 5.30
C ILE A 181 -5.81 -10.81 3.95
N SER A 182 -6.33 -10.22 2.89
CA SER A 182 -6.09 -10.63 1.50
C SER A 182 -4.98 -9.81 0.84
N PHE A 183 -4.75 -8.57 1.28
CA PHE A 183 -3.69 -7.70 0.77
C PHE A 183 -3.08 -6.82 1.85
N ALA A 184 -1.87 -6.32 1.57
CA ALA A 184 -1.17 -5.30 2.36
C ALA A 184 -0.54 -4.24 1.44
N SER A 185 -0.52 -2.99 1.88
CA SER A 185 0.21 -1.91 1.22
C SER A 185 1.06 -1.09 2.18
N ILE A 186 1.96 -0.28 1.62
CA ILE A 186 2.76 0.69 2.36
C ILE A 186 2.59 2.08 1.74
N ALA A 187 2.70 3.15 2.53
CA ALA A 187 2.47 4.52 2.08
C ALA A 187 3.69 5.46 2.30
N PRO A 188 4.87 5.15 1.73
CA PRO A 188 6.06 5.98 1.89
C PRO A 188 5.96 7.31 1.13
N PHE A 189 6.82 8.26 1.49
CA PHE A 189 7.06 9.49 0.74
C PHE A 189 8.53 9.89 0.77
N ASP A 190 8.90 10.91 0.00
CA ASP A 190 10.30 11.30 -0.23
C ASP A 190 10.88 12.15 0.92
N ASP A 191 11.01 11.51 2.08
CA ASP A 191 11.70 12.01 3.26
C ASP A 191 12.77 11.01 3.71
N ASP A 192 13.91 11.49 4.20
CA ASP A 192 15.06 10.64 4.54
C ASP A 192 14.71 9.61 5.62
N GLN A 193 13.97 10.01 6.66
CA GLN A 193 13.58 9.12 7.73
C GLN A 193 12.55 8.12 7.21
N VAL A 194 11.48 8.58 6.56
CA VAL A 194 10.45 7.70 6.00
C VAL A 194 11.04 6.70 4.99
N GLN A 195 11.79 7.17 4.00
CA GLN A 195 12.41 6.32 2.97
C GLN A 195 13.30 5.25 3.57
N SER A 196 14.17 5.61 4.53
CA SER A 196 15.10 4.63 5.11
C SER A 196 14.36 3.46 5.79
N HIS A 197 13.21 3.71 6.43
CA HIS A 197 12.39 2.69 7.08
C HIS A 197 11.62 1.84 6.08
N TYR A 198 10.91 2.45 5.13
CA TYR A 198 10.12 1.71 4.14
C TYR A 198 10.98 0.96 3.12
N LEU A 199 12.17 1.45 2.78
CA LEU A 199 13.11 0.71 1.93
C LEU A 199 13.73 -0.48 2.68
N ALA A 200 13.99 -0.36 3.98
CA ALA A 200 14.41 -1.49 4.79
C ALA A 200 13.33 -2.57 4.88
N LEU A 201 12.06 -2.16 5.03
CA LEU A 201 10.90 -3.03 4.96
C LEU A 201 10.76 -3.69 3.59
N TRP A 202 10.80 -2.92 2.51
CA TRP A 202 10.68 -3.43 1.14
C TRP A 202 11.77 -4.45 0.81
N LYS A 203 13.02 -4.15 1.16
CA LYS A 203 14.15 -5.06 0.92
C LYS A 203 14.00 -6.41 1.61
N SER A 204 13.38 -6.44 2.79
CA SER A 204 13.28 -7.64 3.63
C SER A 204 11.97 -8.40 3.40
N TYR A 205 10.88 -7.67 3.19
CA TYR A 205 9.51 -8.18 3.20
C TYR A 205 8.64 -7.70 2.02
N GLY A 206 9.23 -7.07 0.99
CA GLY A 206 8.51 -6.56 -0.18
C GLY A 206 7.67 -7.59 -0.92
N HIS A 207 8.05 -8.87 -0.86
CA HIS A 207 7.28 -9.99 -1.42
C HIS A 207 5.92 -10.23 -0.74
N LEU A 208 5.69 -9.63 0.44
CA LEU A 208 4.41 -9.68 1.17
C LEU A 208 3.53 -8.46 0.88
N ILE A 209 4.06 -7.44 0.23
CA ILE A 209 3.40 -6.15 0.02
C ILE A 209 2.87 -6.10 -1.41
N ASP A 210 1.57 -5.88 -1.55
CA ASP A 210 0.88 -5.96 -2.84
C ASP A 210 0.92 -4.63 -3.60
N TYR A 211 0.92 -3.50 -2.87
CA TYR A 211 0.89 -2.15 -3.44
C TYR A 211 1.77 -1.17 -2.66
N VAL A 212 2.34 -0.20 -3.37
CA VAL A 212 3.08 0.92 -2.77
C VAL A 212 2.31 2.20 -3.08
N ASN A 213 1.62 2.71 -2.06
CA ASN A 213 0.89 3.97 -2.07
C ASN A 213 1.88 5.13 -1.89
N PHE A 214 2.84 5.28 -2.80
CA PHE A 214 3.82 6.34 -2.69
C PHE A 214 3.11 7.70 -2.73
N GLN A 215 3.33 8.54 -1.72
CA GLN A 215 2.62 9.81 -1.58
C GLN A 215 3.25 10.88 -2.48
N PHE A 216 2.95 10.87 -3.79
CA PHE A 216 3.48 11.85 -4.74
C PHE A 216 3.00 13.28 -4.46
N TYR A 217 1.92 13.44 -3.69
CA TYR A 217 1.50 14.74 -3.16
C TYR A 217 2.40 15.26 -2.03
N ALA A 218 3.36 14.48 -1.52
CA ALA A 218 4.36 15.02 -0.60
C ALA A 218 5.41 15.91 -1.30
N TYR A 219 5.54 15.81 -2.63
CA TYR A 219 6.37 16.74 -3.40
C TYR A 219 5.80 18.17 -3.38
N ASP A 220 6.66 19.14 -3.70
CA ASP A 220 6.31 20.55 -3.65
C ASP A 220 5.13 20.91 -4.57
N GLN A 221 4.32 21.86 -4.11
CA GLN A 221 3.30 22.48 -4.94
C GLN A 221 3.93 23.09 -6.20
N GLY A 222 3.28 22.89 -7.36
CA GLY A 222 3.82 23.35 -8.64
C GLY A 222 4.77 22.35 -9.30
N THR A 223 4.87 21.12 -8.77
CA THR A 223 5.48 19.99 -9.48
C THR A 223 4.89 19.90 -10.89
N THR A 224 5.76 19.90 -11.90
CA THR A 224 5.38 19.79 -13.33
C THR A 224 5.15 18.33 -13.74
N VAL A 225 4.50 18.12 -14.88
CA VAL A 225 4.30 16.78 -15.49
C VAL A 225 5.64 16.02 -15.62
N SER A 226 6.68 16.67 -16.15
CA SER A 226 7.99 16.04 -16.32
C SER A 226 8.67 15.70 -15.00
N GLN A 227 8.55 16.57 -13.98
CA GLN A 227 9.07 16.28 -12.64
C GLN A 227 8.33 15.09 -12.02
N PHE A 228 7.00 15.07 -12.09
CA PHE A 228 6.20 13.95 -11.57
C PHE A 228 6.61 12.62 -12.21
N ILE A 229 6.74 12.56 -13.54
CA ILE A 229 7.16 11.32 -14.23
C ILE A 229 8.57 10.90 -13.78
N ASN A 230 9.50 11.84 -13.60
CA ASN A 230 10.84 11.53 -13.10
C ASN A 230 10.80 11.01 -11.65
N TYR A 231 10.04 11.65 -10.77
CA TYR A 231 9.83 11.16 -9.41
C TYR A 231 9.21 9.77 -9.41
N PHE A 232 8.17 9.54 -10.22
CA PHE A 232 7.52 8.24 -10.35
C PHE A 232 8.51 7.14 -10.76
N LYS A 233 9.38 7.40 -11.74
CA LYS A 233 10.41 6.47 -12.20
C LYS A 233 11.48 6.22 -11.13
N THR A 234 11.90 7.26 -10.40
CA THR A 234 12.82 7.13 -9.26
C THR A 234 12.23 6.23 -8.18
N GLN A 235 10.99 6.50 -7.76
CA GLN A 235 10.36 5.73 -6.68
C GLN A 235 10.01 4.31 -7.12
N SER A 236 9.60 4.10 -8.38
CA SER A 236 9.45 2.76 -8.95
C SER A 236 10.76 1.96 -8.95
N SER A 237 11.91 2.63 -9.10
CA SER A 237 13.22 1.99 -9.00
C SER A 237 13.59 1.65 -7.54
N ASN A 238 13.22 2.50 -6.59
CA ASN A 238 13.42 2.26 -5.16
C ASN A 238 12.60 1.04 -4.68
N TYR A 239 11.37 0.90 -5.17
CA TYR A 239 10.47 -0.23 -4.89
C TYR A 239 10.44 -1.24 -6.06
N ASN A 240 11.61 -1.54 -6.64
CA ASN A 240 11.73 -2.34 -7.85
C ASN A 240 10.98 -3.69 -7.75
N GLY A 241 10.18 -3.99 -8.77
CA GLY A 241 9.31 -5.17 -8.84
C GLY A 241 7.96 -5.00 -8.12
N GLY A 242 7.75 -3.89 -7.42
CA GLY A 242 6.49 -3.55 -6.75
C GLY A 242 5.52 -2.81 -7.66
N LYS A 243 4.27 -2.68 -7.20
CA LYS A 243 3.22 -1.89 -7.84
C LYS A 243 3.15 -0.51 -7.20
N VAL A 244 3.97 0.43 -7.67
CA VAL A 244 3.90 1.83 -7.26
C VAL A 244 2.70 2.50 -7.91
N LEU A 245 1.83 3.10 -7.11
CA LEU A 245 0.60 3.76 -7.58
C LEU A 245 0.83 5.27 -7.73
N ALA A 246 0.23 5.88 -8.76
CA ALA A 246 0.22 7.33 -8.89
C ALA A 246 -0.75 7.94 -7.87
N SER A 247 -0.48 9.16 -7.40
CA SER A 247 -1.33 9.78 -6.38
C SER A 247 -1.33 11.30 -6.39
N PHE A 248 -2.39 11.85 -5.83
CA PHE A 248 -2.55 13.28 -5.61
C PHE A 248 -3.33 13.54 -4.31
N ILE A 249 -3.21 14.77 -3.81
CA ILE A 249 -4.01 15.29 -2.71
C ILE A 249 -5.19 16.09 -3.28
N SER A 250 -6.41 15.85 -2.80
CA SER A 250 -7.64 16.37 -3.40
C SER A 250 -7.85 17.87 -3.19
N ASP A 251 -7.27 18.45 -2.14
CA ASP A 251 -7.26 19.90 -1.91
C ASP A 251 -6.30 20.66 -2.85
N GLY A 252 -5.45 19.95 -3.61
CA GLY A 252 -4.50 20.52 -4.56
C GLY A 252 -3.38 21.36 -3.92
N SER A 253 -3.17 21.24 -2.60
CA SER A 253 -2.20 22.03 -1.85
C SER A 253 -0.74 21.69 -2.18
N ARG A 254 -0.47 20.48 -2.67
CA ARG A 254 0.88 19.95 -2.91
C ARG A 254 0.95 19.04 -4.14
N GLY A 255 2.16 18.70 -4.55
CA GLY A 255 2.45 17.84 -5.69
C GLY A 255 1.91 18.34 -7.04
N LEU A 256 1.72 17.40 -7.97
CA LEU A 256 1.08 17.64 -9.27
C LEU A 256 -0.43 17.41 -9.13
N SER A 257 -1.21 18.49 -9.16
CA SER A 257 -2.66 18.41 -9.01
C SER A 257 -3.37 17.92 -10.30
N PRO A 258 -4.59 17.37 -10.17
CA PRO A 258 -5.48 17.04 -11.28
C PRO A 258 -5.63 18.15 -12.34
N GLU A 259 -5.79 19.41 -11.91
CA GLU A 259 -5.98 20.56 -12.82
C GLU A 259 -4.69 20.95 -13.57
N ASN A 260 -3.53 20.58 -13.02
CA ASN A 260 -2.22 21.02 -13.52
C ASN A 260 -1.45 19.94 -14.31
N GLY A 261 -2.14 18.87 -14.74
CA GLY A 261 -1.58 17.88 -15.66
C GLY A 261 -1.28 16.51 -15.06
N PHE A 262 -1.81 16.20 -13.87
CA PHE A 262 -1.71 14.85 -13.29
C PHE A 262 -2.16 13.75 -14.26
N PHE A 263 -3.29 13.94 -14.95
CA PHE A 263 -3.79 12.96 -15.92
C PHE A 263 -2.93 12.88 -17.19
N THR A 264 -2.24 13.95 -17.58
CA THR A 264 -1.24 13.91 -18.66
C THR A 264 -0.04 13.04 -18.26
N ALA A 265 0.41 13.16 -17.01
CA ALA A 265 1.47 12.29 -16.48
C ALA A 265 1.00 10.82 -16.42
N CYS A 266 -0.22 10.59 -15.93
CA CYS A 266 -0.80 9.24 -15.88
C CYS A 266 -0.96 8.64 -17.28
N ASP A 267 -1.41 9.40 -18.27
CA ASP A 267 -1.51 8.95 -19.68
C ASP A 267 -0.15 8.51 -20.22
N THR A 268 0.90 9.29 -19.95
CA THR A 268 2.27 8.92 -20.31
C THR A 268 2.67 7.60 -19.64
N LEU A 269 2.51 7.49 -18.31
CA LEU A 269 2.88 6.28 -17.55
C LEU A 269 2.08 5.05 -17.99
N LYS A 270 0.79 5.23 -18.31
CA LYS A 270 -0.09 4.16 -18.75
C LYS A 270 0.29 3.70 -20.17
N SER A 271 0.67 4.62 -21.07
CA SER A 271 1.23 4.30 -22.39
C SER A 271 2.56 3.54 -22.32
N GLU A 272 3.37 3.81 -21.30
CA GLU A 272 4.63 3.13 -21.00
C GLU A 272 4.42 1.80 -20.23
N GLN A 273 3.16 1.40 -19.96
CA GLN A 273 2.79 0.22 -19.15
C GLN A 273 3.34 0.25 -17.71
N GLN A 274 3.56 1.45 -17.16
CA GLN A 274 4.09 1.67 -15.81
C GLN A 274 3.01 2.10 -14.80
N LEU A 275 1.80 2.44 -15.25
CA LEU A 275 0.72 2.80 -14.34
C LEU A 275 0.07 1.55 -13.75
N HIS A 276 0.19 1.37 -12.44
CA HIS A 276 -0.40 0.25 -11.70
C HIS A 276 -1.74 0.59 -11.01
N GLY A 277 -2.14 1.85 -11.04
CA GLY A 277 -3.35 2.36 -10.40
C GLY A 277 -3.17 3.79 -9.90
N ILE A 278 -4.24 4.37 -9.38
CA ILE A 278 -4.26 5.69 -8.75
C ILE A 278 -4.81 5.57 -7.33
N PHE A 279 -4.25 6.32 -6.38
CA PHE A 279 -4.93 6.58 -5.13
C PHE A 279 -5.04 8.07 -4.80
N VAL A 280 -6.03 8.42 -3.97
CA VAL A 280 -6.30 9.80 -3.57
C VAL A 280 -6.28 9.95 -2.05
N TRP A 281 -5.67 11.04 -1.61
CA TRP A 281 -5.78 11.55 -0.25
C TRP A 281 -6.56 12.88 -0.30
N SER A 282 -7.78 13.03 0.20
CA SER A 282 -8.68 11.99 0.71
C SER A 282 -10.13 12.39 0.44
N ALA A 283 -11.06 11.44 0.60
CA ALA A 283 -12.48 11.64 0.40
C ALA A 283 -13.05 12.76 1.28
N ASP A 284 -12.50 12.94 2.48
CA ASP A 284 -12.89 13.98 3.43
C ASP A 284 -12.80 15.38 2.82
N ASP A 285 -11.69 15.67 2.12
CA ASP A 285 -11.48 16.92 1.39
C ASP A 285 -12.26 16.96 0.07
N SER A 286 -12.29 15.83 -0.64
CA SER A 286 -12.96 15.70 -1.94
C SER A 286 -14.46 15.97 -1.86
N LYS A 287 -15.08 15.75 -0.70
CA LYS A 287 -16.48 16.07 -0.44
C LYS A 287 -16.83 17.51 -0.76
N ALA A 288 -15.93 18.46 -0.47
CA ALA A 288 -16.16 19.89 -0.72
C ALA A 288 -16.15 20.26 -2.22
N ILE A 289 -15.51 19.43 -3.05
CA ILE A 289 -15.39 19.63 -4.50
C ILE A 289 -16.21 18.61 -5.31
N GLY A 290 -17.11 17.87 -4.65
CA GLY A 290 -18.05 16.95 -5.27
C GLY A 290 -17.40 15.73 -5.93
N PHE A 291 -16.25 15.28 -5.43
CA PHE A 291 -15.55 14.08 -5.89
C PHE A 291 -15.19 14.03 -7.40
N ARG A 292 -15.06 15.19 -8.05
CA ARG A 292 -14.83 15.28 -9.50
C ARG A 292 -13.54 14.59 -9.95
N TYR A 293 -12.51 14.55 -9.11
CA TYR A 293 -11.22 13.95 -9.48
C TYR A 293 -11.18 12.45 -9.27
N GLU A 294 -11.97 11.94 -8.34
CA GLU A 294 -12.22 10.53 -8.12
C GLU A 294 -12.96 9.95 -9.34
N GLU A 295 -14.02 10.63 -9.82
CA GLU A 295 -14.69 10.23 -11.07
C GLU A 295 -13.73 10.23 -12.26
N GLN A 296 -12.96 11.30 -12.42
CA GLN A 296 -12.00 11.43 -13.53
C GLN A 296 -10.92 10.34 -13.48
N SER A 297 -10.39 10.05 -12.29
CA SER A 297 -9.40 8.99 -12.08
C SER A 297 -9.97 7.62 -12.43
N GLN A 298 -11.14 7.29 -11.91
CA GLN A 298 -11.78 6.00 -12.18
C GLN A 298 -12.13 5.82 -13.66
N ASN A 299 -12.65 6.85 -14.33
CA ASN A 299 -12.96 6.81 -15.76
C ASN A 299 -11.68 6.66 -16.61
N PHE A 300 -10.59 7.33 -16.21
CA PHE A 300 -9.29 7.19 -16.85
C PHE A 300 -8.74 5.77 -16.73
N LEU A 301 -8.86 5.14 -15.56
CA LEU A 301 -8.40 3.77 -15.31
C LEU A 301 -9.28 2.72 -16.02
N ALA A 302 -10.59 2.92 -16.03
CA ALA A 302 -11.56 2.02 -16.67
C ALA A 302 -11.44 1.95 -18.20
N THR A 303 -10.80 2.94 -18.83
CA THR A 303 -10.63 2.99 -20.29
C THR A 303 -9.48 2.08 -20.71
N PRO A 304 -9.69 1.05 -21.55
CA PRO A 304 -8.58 0.25 -22.08
C PRO A 304 -7.62 1.11 -22.90
N HIS A 305 -6.33 0.77 -22.89
CA HIS A 305 -5.37 1.31 -23.85
C HIS A 305 -5.37 0.53 -25.17
#